data_AF-A0A4R9K6L1-F1
#
_entry.id   AF-A0A4R9K6L1-F1
#
_cell.length_a   1.000
_cell.length_b   1.000
_cell.length_c   1.000
_cell.angle_alpha   90.00
_cell.angle_beta   90.00
_cell.angle_gamma   90.00
#
_symmetry.space_group_name_H-M   'P 1'
#
loop_
_entity.id
_entity.type
_entity.pdbx_description
1 polymer ?
#
loop_
_entity_poly.entity_id
_entity_poly.type
_entity_poly.pdbx_seq_one_letter_code
_entity_poly.pdbx_strand_id
1 'polypeptide(L)'
;MGFFLIISLLNCKSLLVRKDYQGAKDAWADTNPELAFERFPSGESGQFITTLEKAHIGFLKDKFDYSDLAELAETSKERLRFSASRELRSFFYLETGEGYYASEAEIIYMHILLGLYFARDKQFEKAAIEARYAGNLLSGEWSAEGQFDDPTLRVLLASLWLSCGNWEEARVDFKKASILAPENKNLRSLSNMKVAPAGFTLIFGGPGAEPVIKTKPNLN
;
A
#
# COMPACT_ATOMS: atom_id res chain seq x y z
N MET A 1 22.36 19.15 -49.06
CA MET A 1 22.31 19.41 -47.61
C MET A 1 20.86 19.67 -47.26
N GLY A 2 20.07 18.83 -46.59
CA GLY A 2 20.32 17.74 -45.65
C GLY A 2 19.23 17.90 -44.58
N PHE A 3 17.99 17.53 -44.91
CA PHE A 3 16.80 17.70 -44.07
C PHE A 3 16.83 16.65 -42.96
N PHE A 4 17.09 17.06 -41.72
CA PHE A 4 17.08 16.16 -40.55
C PHE A 4 15.66 16.09 -39.99
N LEU A 5 14.95 15.02 -40.33
CA LEU A 5 13.66 14.67 -39.77
C LEU A 5 13.91 14.00 -38.39
N ILE A 6 13.69 14.72 -37.30
CA ILE A 6 13.67 14.13 -35.96
C ILE A 6 12.34 13.38 -35.84
N ILE A 7 12.36 12.08 -36.09
CA ILE A 7 11.26 11.17 -35.79
C ILE A 7 11.24 11.01 -34.27
N SER A 8 10.40 11.80 -33.61
CA SER A 8 10.01 11.54 -32.23
C SER A 8 9.39 10.15 -32.17
N LEU A 9 10.10 9.20 -31.56
CA LEU A 9 9.59 7.87 -31.25
C LEU A 9 8.35 8.05 -30.37
N LEU A 10 7.18 7.83 -30.96
CA LEU A 10 5.94 7.62 -30.23
C LEU A 10 6.16 6.42 -29.31
N ASN A 11 6.38 6.70 -28.03
CA ASN A 11 6.54 5.68 -27.00
C ASN A 11 5.15 5.06 -26.76
N CYS A 12 4.79 4.08 -27.59
CA CYS A 12 3.66 3.20 -27.36
C CYS A 12 3.97 2.40 -26.09
N LYS A 13 3.63 2.95 -24.93
CA LYS A 13 3.72 2.23 -23.65
C LYS A 13 2.65 1.14 -23.68
N SER A 14 3.05 -0.09 -24.00
CA SER A 14 2.19 -1.25 -23.78
C SER A 14 2.00 -1.45 -22.28
N LEU A 15 0.78 -1.78 -21.86
CA LEU A 15 0.53 -2.10 -20.46
C LEU A 15 1.31 -3.35 -20.04
N LEU A 16 1.85 -3.37 -18.82
CA LEU A 16 2.54 -4.55 -18.29
C LEU A 16 1.53 -5.67 -18.06
N VAL A 17 1.90 -6.87 -18.46
CA VAL A 17 1.11 -8.09 -18.27
C VAL A 17 1.75 -8.99 -17.22
N ARG A 18 0.99 -9.95 -16.69
CA ARG A 18 1.47 -10.91 -15.67
C ARG A 18 2.82 -11.55 -15.99
N LYS A 19 3.10 -11.80 -17.28
CA LYS A 19 4.36 -12.38 -17.75
C LYS A 19 5.56 -11.47 -17.53
N ASP A 20 5.39 -10.15 -17.61
CA ASP A 20 6.48 -9.19 -17.43
C ASP A 20 6.99 -9.18 -15.98
N TYR A 21 6.11 -9.54 -15.02
CA TYR A 21 6.46 -9.67 -13.60
C TYR A 21 7.11 -11.01 -13.25
N GLN A 22 7.19 -11.98 -14.15
CA GLN A 22 7.62 -13.35 -13.82
C GLN A 22 9.04 -13.36 -13.23
N GLY A 23 9.97 -12.59 -13.80
CA GLY A 23 11.34 -12.53 -13.31
C GLY A 23 11.46 -12.01 -11.87
N ALA A 24 10.63 -11.02 -11.50
CA ALA A 24 10.55 -10.50 -10.14
C ALA A 24 9.87 -11.50 -9.20
N LYS A 25 8.81 -12.18 -9.65
CA LYS A 25 8.08 -13.20 -8.87
C LYS A 25 8.94 -14.40 -8.54
N ASP A 26 9.71 -14.91 -9.49
CA ASP A 26 10.61 -16.06 -9.28
C ASP A 26 11.68 -15.70 -8.23
N ALA A 27 12.30 -14.53 -8.37
CA ALA A 27 13.28 -14.05 -7.40
C ALA A 27 12.69 -13.81 -6.00
N TRP A 28 11.45 -13.31 -5.93
CA TRP A 28 10.74 -13.14 -4.68
C TRP A 28 10.43 -14.47 -3.98
N ALA A 29 9.98 -15.48 -4.75
CA ALA A 29 9.73 -16.82 -4.25
C ALA A 29 11.00 -17.47 -3.67
N ASP A 30 12.16 -17.16 -4.25
CA ASP A 30 13.48 -17.59 -3.76
C ASP A 30 14.01 -16.75 -2.58
N THR A 31 13.17 -15.90 -1.97
CA THR A 31 13.54 -15.01 -0.84
C THR A 31 14.71 -14.07 -1.20
N ASN A 32 14.75 -13.60 -2.45
CA ASN A 32 15.80 -12.71 -2.96
C ASN A 32 15.21 -11.34 -3.38
N PRO A 33 14.95 -10.42 -2.42
CA PRO A 33 14.33 -9.13 -2.70
C PRO A 33 15.22 -8.21 -3.55
N GLU A 34 16.55 -8.36 -3.49
CA GLU A 34 17.49 -7.64 -4.36
C GLU A 34 17.24 -7.99 -5.83
N LEU A 35 17.26 -9.29 -6.15
CA LEU A 35 17.04 -9.76 -7.51
C LEU A 35 15.61 -9.51 -7.97
N ALA A 36 14.62 -9.59 -7.08
CA ALA A 36 13.23 -9.25 -7.39
C ALA A 36 13.10 -7.77 -7.81
N PHE A 37 13.82 -6.87 -7.15
CA PHE A 37 13.84 -5.46 -7.49
C PHE A 37 14.56 -5.19 -8.82
N GLU A 38 15.71 -5.83 -9.06
CA GLU A 38 16.46 -5.69 -10.31
C GLU A 38 15.66 -6.19 -11.52
N ARG A 39 14.87 -7.25 -11.33
CA ARG A 39 14.01 -7.84 -12.37
C ARG A 39 12.60 -7.25 -12.40
N PHE A 40 12.31 -6.24 -11.57
CA PHE A 40 11.01 -5.58 -11.60
C PHE A 40 10.80 -4.90 -12.96
N PRO A 41 9.67 -5.12 -13.63
CA PRO A 41 9.46 -4.66 -14.99
C PRO A 41 9.60 -3.13 -15.11
N SER A 42 10.29 -2.69 -16.16
CA SER A 42 10.42 -1.28 -16.52
C SER A 42 9.53 -0.99 -17.73
N GLY A 43 8.44 -0.25 -17.56
CA GLY A 43 7.53 0.12 -18.66
C GLY A 43 6.44 1.12 -18.25
N GLU A 44 5.94 0.96 -17.04
CA GLU A 44 4.85 1.76 -16.46
C GLU A 44 5.34 2.59 -15.27
N SER A 45 6.36 3.43 -15.49
CA SER A 45 6.80 4.38 -14.46
C SER A 45 5.68 5.39 -14.18
N GLY A 46 5.33 5.55 -12.90
CA GLY A 46 4.32 6.51 -12.43
C GLY A 46 2.88 5.97 -12.37
N GLN A 47 2.65 4.69 -12.67
CA GLN A 47 1.36 4.04 -12.44
C GLN A 47 1.23 3.58 -10.99
N PHE A 48 0.01 3.48 -10.47
CA PHE A 48 -0.24 3.25 -9.05
C PHE A 48 0.34 1.91 -8.59
N ILE A 49 -0.02 0.81 -9.28
CA ILE A 49 0.33 -0.54 -8.82
C ILE A 49 1.84 -0.78 -8.94
N THR A 50 2.46 -0.35 -10.04
CA THR A 50 3.91 -0.49 -10.23
C THR A 50 4.69 0.32 -9.22
N THR A 51 4.24 1.53 -8.89
CA THR A 51 4.85 2.37 -7.86
C THR A 51 4.74 1.72 -6.48
N LEU A 52 3.54 1.23 -6.13
CA LEU A 52 3.27 0.60 -4.84
C LEU A 52 4.08 -0.71 -4.66
N GLU A 53 4.06 -1.61 -5.64
CA GLU A 53 4.79 -2.88 -5.60
C GLU A 53 6.31 -2.67 -5.59
N LYS A 54 6.81 -1.76 -6.42
CA LYS A 54 8.25 -1.44 -6.45
C LYS A 54 8.70 -0.80 -5.13
N ALA A 55 7.88 0.06 -4.54
CA ALA A 55 8.15 0.63 -3.22
C ALA A 55 8.09 -0.45 -2.12
N HIS A 56 7.18 -1.43 -2.20
CA HIS A 56 7.13 -2.53 -1.25
C HIS A 56 8.43 -3.35 -1.27
N ILE A 57 8.86 -3.78 -2.46
CA ILE A 57 10.11 -4.54 -2.62
C ILE A 57 11.28 -3.66 -2.18
N GLY A 58 11.30 -2.40 -2.61
CA GLY A 58 12.31 -1.40 -2.25
C GLY A 58 12.45 -1.22 -0.73
N PHE A 59 11.34 -1.19 0.00
CA PHE A 59 11.34 -1.06 1.44
C PHE A 59 12.06 -2.24 2.07
N LEU A 60 11.80 -3.46 1.62
CA LEU A 60 12.36 -4.68 2.23
C LEU A 60 13.84 -4.91 1.92
N LYS A 61 14.39 -4.24 0.91
CA LYS A 61 15.83 -4.27 0.55
C LYS A 61 16.59 -3.01 0.95
N ASP A 62 16.07 -2.27 1.93
CA ASP A 62 16.66 -1.03 2.45
C ASP A 62 16.98 0.03 1.36
N LYS A 63 16.13 0.15 0.32
CA LYS A 63 16.17 1.35 -0.53
C LYS A 63 15.57 2.54 0.24
N PHE A 64 16.11 3.71 -0.06
CA PHE A 64 15.70 4.99 0.52
C PHE A 64 14.95 5.90 -0.46
N ASP A 65 14.85 5.51 -1.73
CA ASP A 65 14.13 6.29 -2.72
C ASP A 65 12.64 5.89 -2.73
N TYR A 66 11.79 6.82 -2.31
CA TYR A 66 10.34 6.68 -2.24
C TYR A 66 9.63 7.95 -2.75
N SER A 67 10.28 8.76 -3.59
CA SER A 67 9.70 10.00 -4.13
C SER A 67 8.40 9.75 -4.89
N ASP A 68 8.39 8.72 -5.73
CA ASP A 68 7.22 8.37 -6.55
C ASP A 68 6.04 7.92 -5.66
N LEU A 69 6.33 7.21 -4.57
CA LEU A 69 5.31 6.82 -3.58
C LEU A 69 4.74 8.04 -2.84
N ALA A 70 5.60 9.02 -2.50
CA ALA A 70 5.17 10.24 -1.86
C ALA A 70 4.29 11.10 -2.79
N GLU A 71 4.68 11.23 -4.06
CA GLU A 71 3.88 11.94 -5.07
C GLU A 71 2.52 11.27 -5.29
N LEU A 72 2.51 9.93 -5.36
CA LEU A 72 1.28 9.14 -5.48
C LEU A 72 0.35 9.35 -4.28
N ALA A 73 0.90 9.36 -3.06
CA ALA A 73 0.13 9.58 -1.85
C ALA A 73 -0.50 10.97 -1.78
N GLU A 74 0.23 12.02 -2.15
CA GLU A 74 -0.32 13.39 -2.18
C GLU A 74 -1.43 13.52 -3.24
N THR A 75 -1.20 12.98 -4.44
CA THR A 75 -2.21 12.94 -5.50
C THR A 75 -3.48 12.20 -5.07
N SER A 76 -3.31 11.09 -4.33
CA SER A 76 -4.42 10.32 -3.77
C SER A 76 -5.23 11.13 -2.75
N LYS A 77 -4.57 11.85 -1.82
CA LYS A 77 -5.22 12.70 -0.82
C LYS A 77 -6.08 13.80 -1.44
N GLU A 78 -5.56 14.46 -2.49
CA GLU A 78 -6.29 15.51 -3.20
C GLU A 78 -7.56 14.98 -3.85
N ARG A 79 -7.48 13.83 -4.53
CA ARG A 79 -8.61 13.16 -5.18
C ARG A 79 -9.66 12.71 -4.17
N LEU A 80 -9.24 12.11 -3.04
CA LEU A 80 -10.15 11.68 -1.97
C LEU A 80 -10.88 12.87 -1.34
N ARG A 81 -10.18 13.99 -1.08
CA ARG A 81 -10.80 15.20 -0.53
C ARG A 81 -11.88 15.77 -1.47
N PHE A 82 -11.61 15.79 -2.78
CA PHE A 82 -12.58 16.27 -3.77
C PHE A 82 -13.83 15.39 -3.83
N SER A 83 -13.65 14.06 -3.82
CA SER A 83 -14.75 13.10 -3.84
C SER A 83 -15.65 13.21 -2.60
N ALA A 84 -15.08 13.27 -1.40
CA ALA A 84 -15.84 13.41 -0.15
C ALA A 84 -16.67 14.72 -0.07
N SER A 85 -16.22 15.80 -0.72
CA SER A 85 -16.92 17.09 -0.73
C SER A 85 -18.16 17.11 -1.63
N ARG A 86 -18.28 16.17 -2.57
CA ARG A 86 -19.41 16.02 -3.49
C ARG A 86 -20.21 14.79 -3.06
N GLU A 87 -21.12 14.98 -2.09
CA GLU A 87 -22.20 14.15 -1.49
C GLU A 87 -22.77 12.89 -2.22
N LEU A 88 -21.98 12.20 -3.04
CA LEU A 88 -22.27 10.93 -3.65
C LEU A 88 -21.63 9.89 -2.74
N ARG A 89 -22.44 8.94 -2.23
CA ARG A 89 -21.97 7.62 -1.76
C ARG A 89 -21.28 6.94 -2.94
N SER A 90 -20.07 7.36 -3.23
CA SER A 90 -19.36 7.04 -4.45
C SER A 90 -18.88 5.61 -4.34
N PHE A 91 -18.94 4.86 -5.41
CA PHE A 91 -18.13 3.66 -5.51
C PHE A 91 -16.69 4.16 -5.60
N PHE A 92 -15.97 4.19 -4.47
CA PHE A 92 -14.62 4.75 -4.42
C PHE A 92 -13.66 3.77 -5.06
N TYR A 93 -13.55 3.91 -6.36
CA TYR A 93 -12.39 3.43 -7.08
C TYR A 93 -11.55 4.67 -7.40
N LEU A 94 -10.31 4.73 -6.89
CA LEU A 94 -9.37 5.75 -7.34
C LEU A 94 -9.02 5.38 -8.79
N GLU A 95 -9.72 5.99 -9.76
CA GLU A 95 -9.32 5.89 -11.16
C GLU A 95 -7.97 6.58 -11.31
N THR A 96 -6.94 5.77 -11.45
CA THR A 96 -5.58 6.22 -11.75
C THR A 96 -5.52 6.76 -13.17
N GLY A 97 -4.46 7.50 -13.50
CA GLY A 97 -4.33 8.09 -14.85
C GLY A 97 -4.36 7.04 -15.97
N GLU A 98 -4.05 5.79 -15.63
CA GLU A 98 -4.05 4.63 -16.52
C GLU A 98 -5.39 3.86 -16.60
N GLY A 99 -6.46 4.32 -15.95
CA GLY A 99 -7.75 3.61 -15.94
C GLY A 99 -7.78 2.37 -15.04
N TYR A 100 -6.75 2.18 -14.22
CA TYR A 100 -6.74 1.21 -13.13
C TYR A 100 -7.44 1.79 -11.90
N TYR A 101 -8.16 0.94 -11.18
CA TYR A 101 -8.99 1.30 -10.05
C TYR A 101 -8.40 0.72 -8.78
N ALA A 102 -7.67 1.53 -8.01
CA ALA A 102 -7.07 1.08 -6.77
C ALA A 102 -8.15 0.78 -5.73
N SER A 103 -8.04 -0.37 -5.08
CA SER A 103 -8.90 -0.80 -3.98
C SER A 103 -8.62 -0.02 -2.69
N GLU A 104 -9.58 -0.06 -1.77
CA GLU A 104 -9.44 0.55 -0.45
C GLU A 104 -8.20 0.03 0.29
N ALA A 105 -7.96 -1.28 0.21
CA ALA A 105 -6.81 -1.94 0.81
C ALA A 105 -5.48 -1.39 0.28
N GLU A 106 -5.37 -1.19 -1.03
CA GLU A 106 -4.16 -0.72 -1.67
C GLU A 106 -3.87 0.76 -1.33
N ILE A 107 -4.90 1.61 -1.30
CA ILE A 107 -4.77 3.01 -0.91
C ILE A 107 -4.31 3.12 0.56
N ILE A 108 -4.94 2.36 1.46
CA ILE A 108 -4.56 2.31 2.87
C ILE A 108 -3.13 1.81 3.02
N TYR A 109 -2.79 0.73 2.32
CA TYR A 109 -1.45 0.14 2.38
C TYR A 109 -0.37 1.10 1.88
N MET A 110 -0.64 1.85 0.80
CA MET A 110 0.25 2.90 0.29
C MET A 110 0.61 3.93 1.37
N HIS A 111 -0.38 4.44 2.11
CA HIS A 111 -0.14 5.38 3.21
C HIS A 111 0.66 4.75 4.36
N ILE A 112 0.35 3.50 4.72
CA ILE A 112 1.13 2.80 5.76
C ILE A 112 2.59 2.61 5.31
N LEU A 113 2.82 2.17 4.07
CA LEU A 113 4.15 1.96 3.51
C LEU A 113 4.95 3.27 3.48
N LEU A 114 4.35 4.37 3.02
CA LEU A 114 4.99 5.69 3.04
C LEU A 114 5.34 6.14 4.47
N GLY A 115 4.43 5.92 5.42
CA GLY A 115 4.70 6.18 6.84
C GLY A 115 5.89 5.38 7.38
N LEU A 116 6.02 4.11 6.98
CA LEU A 116 7.15 3.27 7.38
C LEU A 116 8.48 3.76 6.79
N TYR A 117 8.48 4.26 5.55
CA TYR A 117 9.63 4.96 4.96
C TYR A 117 10.01 6.20 5.77
N PHE A 118 9.05 7.05 6.12
CA PHE A 118 9.32 8.21 6.98
C PHE A 118 9.87 7.81 8.35
N ALA A 119 9.33 6.77 8.98
CA ALA A 119 9.82 6.29 10.27
C ALA A 119 11.26 5.76 10.18
N ARG A 120 11.60 5.04 9.11
CA ARG A 120 12.97 4.58 8.81
C ARG A 120 13.95 5.76 8.70
N ASP A 121 13.53 6.82 8.03
CA ASP A 121 14.31 8.05 7.87
C ASP A 121 14.26 8.97 9.10
N LYS A 122 13.70 8.49 10.21
CA LYS A 122 13.54 9.24 11.47
C LYS A 122 12.67 10.50 11.33
N GLN A 123 11.87 10.59 10.27
CA GLN A 123 10.86 11.63 10.06
C GLN A 123 9.55 11.25 10.77
N PHE A 124 9.62 11.06 12.09
CA PHE A 124 8.52 10.49 12.89
C PHE A 124 7.23 11.32 12.85
N GLU A 125 7.34 12.64 12.74
CA GLU A 125 6.16 13.52 12.60
C GLU A 125 5.39 13.22 11.30
N LYS A 126 6.10 13.06 10.18
CA LYS A 126 5.48 12.70 8.90
C LYS A 126 4.93 11.27 8.93
N ALA A 127 5.65 10.34 9.55
CA ALA A 127 5.18 8.98 9.75
C ALA A 127 3.85 8.94 10.54
N ALA A 128 3.74 9.73 11.59
CA ALA A 128 2.53 9.85 12.39
C ALA A 128 1.35 10.50 11.62
N ILE A 129 1.62 11.42 10.69
CA ILE A 129 0.60 11.99 9.79
C ILE A 129 0.03 10.91 8.88
N GLU A 130 0.89 10.12 8.22
CA GLU A 130 0.45 9.02 7.36
C GLU A 130 -0.30 7.93 8.15
N ALA A 131 0.18 7.61 9.36
CA ALA A 131 -0.50 6.67 10.26
C ALA A 131 -1.91 7.15 10.62
N ARG A 132 -2.07 8.44 10.94
CA ARG A 132 -3.39 9.03 11.23
C ARG A 132 -4.29 8.98 10.01
N TYR A 133 -3.74 9.25 8.82
CA TYR A 133 -4.50 9.20 7.57
C TYR A 133 -5.01 7.78 7.28
N ALA A 134 -4.12 6.78 7.31
CA ALA A 134 -4.48 5.37 7.16
C ALA A 134 -5.49 4.89 8.23
N GLY A 135 -5.32 5.32 9.48
CA GLY A 135 -6.23 5.00 10.57
C GLY A 135 -7.64 5.57 10.37
N ASN A 136 -7.74 6.78 9.81
CA ASN A 136 -9.02 7.39 9.43
C ASN A 136 -9.67 6.63 8.28
N LEU A 137 -8.92 6.21 7.25
CA LEU A 137 -9.45 5.39 6.16
C LEU A 137 -9.98 4.04 6.67
N LEU A 138 -9.24 3.34 7.53
CA LEU A 138 -9.71 2.06 8.11
C LEU A 138 -10.91 2.21 9.06
N SER A 139 -11.18 3.41 9.57
CA SER A 139 -12.23 3.63 10.58
C SER A 139 -13.44 4.41 10.04
N GLY A 140 -13.32 5.01 8.87
CA GLY A 140 -14.37 5.82 8.25
C GLY A 140 -15.20 5.01 7.26
N GLU A 141 -16.42 5.47 7.03
CA GLU A 141 -17.24 5.06 5.89
C GLU A 141 -16.90 5.99 4.73
N TRP A 142 -15.97 5.55 3.89
CA TRP A 142 -15.51 6.33 2.75
C TRP A 142 -15.74 5.60 1.43
N SER A 143 -16.51 4.52 1.40
CA SER A 143 -17.01 3.91 0.17
C SER A 143 -18.52 3.64 0.21
N ALA A 144 -19.12 3.46 -0.96
CA ALA A 144 -20.53 3.04 -1.09
C ALA A 144 -20.79 1.66 -0.46
N GLU A 145 -19.76 0.83 -0.31
CA GLU A 145 -19.84 -0.51 0.28
C GLU A 145 -19.83 -0.48 1.82
N GLY A 146 -19.54 0.68 2.41
CA GLY A 146 -19.55 0.91 3.85
C GLY A 146 -18.13 1.09 4.41
N GLN A 147 -17.91 0.66 5.65
CA GLN A 147 -16.59 0.70 6.26
C GLN A 147 -15.77 -0.51 5.81
N PHE A 148 -14.60 -0.26 5.21
CA PHE A 148 -13.57 -1.27 5.00
C PHE A 148 -12.64 -1.37 6.21
N ASP A 149 -12.44 -2.59 6.72
CA ASP A 149 -11.51 -2.88 7.81
C ASP A 149 -10.86 -4.25 7.58
N ASP A 150 -9.58 -4.37 7.91
CA ASP A 150 -8.78 -5.57 7.66
C ASP A 150 -7.77 -5.81 8.80
N PRO A 151 -7.70 -7.02 9.37
CA PRO A 151 -6.80 -7.32 10.49
C PRO A 151 -5.32 -7.13 10.14
N THR A 152 -4.93 -7.39 8.89
CA THR A 152 -3.54 -7.30 8.44
C THR A 152 -3.12 -5.84 8.34
N LEU A 153 -3.95 -4.99 7.74
CA LEU A 153 -3.70 -3.54 7.65
C LEU A 153 -3.71 -2.89 9.03
N ARG A 154 -4.56 -3.36 9.96
CA ARG A 154 -4.52 -2.92 11.37
C ARG A 154 -3.20 -3.26 12.06
N VAL A 155 -2.66 -4.46 11.85
CA VAL A 155 -1.35 -4.87 12.41
C VAL A 155 -0.22 -4.03 11.80
N LEU A 156 -0.26 -3.79 10.49
CA LEU A 156 0.70 -2.92 9.81
C LEU A 156 0.65 -1.48 10.35
N LEU A 157 -0.55 -0.93 10.52
CA LEU A 157 -0.73 0.40 11.10
C LEU A 157 -0.25 0.46 12.55
N ALA A 158 -0.54 -0.54 13.37
CA ALA A 158 -0.02 -0.62 14.73
C ALA A 158 1.52 -0.64 14.76
N SER A 159 2.14 -1.30 13.78
CA SER A 159 3.60 -1.36 13.63
C SER A 159 4.20 0.00 13.26
N LEU A 160 3.51 0.75 12.40
CA LEU A 160 3.87 2.14 12.11
C LEU A 160 3.74 3.04 13.35
N TRP A 161 2.66 2.89 14.14
CA TRP A 161 2.51 3.63 15.39
C TRP A 161 3.60 3.32 16.42
N LEU A 162 3.97 2.05 16.56
CA LEU A 162 5.11 1.63 17.38
C LEU A 162 6.42 2.28 16.91
N SER A 163 6.63 2.36 15.59
CA SER A 163 7.81 3.01 15.00
C SER A 163 7.85 4.51 15.30
N CYS A 164 6.70 5.14 15.55
CA CYS A 164 6.58 6.52 16.00
C CYS A 164 6.65 6.69 17.54
N GLY A 165 6.77 5.60 18.30
CA GLY A 165 6.71 5.62 19.77
C GLY A 165 5.30 5.77 20.36
N ASN A 166 4.25 5.66 19.56
CA ASN A 166 2.86 5.89 19.96
C ASN A 166 2.17 4.58 20.37
N TRP A 167 2.49 4.08 21.57
CA TRP A 167 1.96 2.80 22.06
C TRP A 167 0.44 2.76 22.18
N GLU A 168 -0.19 3.82 22.69
CA GLU A 168 -1.64 3.82 22.91
C GLU A 168 -2.42 3.71 21.59
N GLU A 169 -1.96 4.40 20.54
CA GLU A 169 -2.54 4.29 19.20
C GLU A 169 -2.31 2.89 18.62
N ALA A 170 -1.09 2.35 18.73
CA ALA A 170 -0.78 0.99 18.30
C ALA A 170 -1.68 -0.06 18.99
N ARG A 171 -1.92 0.11 20.30
CA ARG A 171 -2.75 -0.78 21.10
C ARG A 171 -4.22 -0.76 20.65
N VAL A 172 -4.74 0.39 20.24
CA VAL A 172 -6.08 0.51 19.65
C VAL A 172 -6.17 -0.32 18.38
N ASP A 173 -5.20 -0.20 17.48
CA ASP A 173 -5.21 -0.99 16.23
C ASP A 173 -4.99 -2.49 16.48
N PHE A 174 -4.13 -2.89 17.42
CA PHE A 174 -4.03 -4.30 17.84
C PHE A 174 -5.34 -4.84 18.41
N LYS A 175 -6.07 -4.04 19.19
CA LYS A 175 -7.38 -4.42 19.71
C LYS A 175 -8.38 -4.63 18.58
N LYS A 176 -8.45 -3.72 17.61
CA LYS A 176 -9.30 -3.88 16.43
C LYS A 176 -8.92 -5.12 15.62
N ALA A 177 -7.63 -5.33 15.35
CA ALA A 177 -7.14 -6.52 14.68
C ALA A 177 -7.55 -7.81 15.42
N SER A 178 -7.50 -7.82 16.76
CA SER A 178 -7.90 -8.97 17.57
C SER A 178 -9.40 -9.27 17.55
N ILE A 179 -10.24 -8.28 17.24
CA ILE A 179 -11.69 -8.44 17.07
C ILE A 179 -11.98 -9.04 15.69
N LEU A 180 -11.25 -8.58 14.66
CA LEU A 180 -11.39 -9.04 13.27
C LEU A 180 -10.82 -10.46 13.06
N ALA A 181 -9.76 -10.82 13.78
CA ALA A 181 -9.11 -12.14 13.75
C ALA A 181 -9.06 -12.77 15.15
N PRO A 182 -10.21 -13.17 15.72
CA PRO A 182 -10.33 -13.59 17.13
C PRO A 182 -9.55 -14.87 17.47
N GLU A 183 -9.25 -15.70 16.48
CA GLU A 183 -8.44 -16.91 16.58
C GLU A 183 -6.95 -16.62 16.84
N ASN A 184 -6.48 -15.41 16.49
CA ASN A 184 -5.09 -15.02 16.68
C ASN A 184 -4.83 -14.60 18.13
N LYS A 185 -4.37 -15.55 18.95
CA LYS A 185 -4.06 -15.34 20.37
C LYS A 185 -2.97 -14.29 20.62
N ASN A 186 -2.03 -14.11 19.67
CA ASN A 186 -0.95 -13.14 19.81
C ASN A 186 -1.49 -11.71 19.75
N LEU A 187 -2.42 -11.42 18.84
CA LEU A 187 -3.07 -10.11 18.75
C LEU A 187 -3.83 -9.78 20.03
N ARG A 188 -4.56 -10.76 20.58
CA ARG A 188 -5.25 -10.60 21.86
C ARG A 188 -4.29 -10.35 23.03
N SER A 189 -3.12 -10.99 23.03
CA SER A 189 -2.11 -10.75 24.07
C SER A 189 -1.54 -9.34 23.96
N LEU A 190 -1.11 -8.93 22.76
CA LEU A 190 -0.56 -7.60 22.47
C LEU A 190 -1.55 -6.48 22.81
N SER A 191 -2.82 -6.63 22.41
CA SER A 191 -3.85 -5.62 22.66
C SER A 191 -4.14 -5.38 24.16
N ASN A 192 -3.84 -6.35 25.00
CA ASN A 192 -4.09 -6.31 26.45
C ASN A 192 -2.86 -5.89 27.27
N MET A 193 -1.70 -5.68 26.63
CA MET A 193 -0.51 -5.19 27.33
C MET A 193 -0.75 -3.75 27.84
N LYS A 194 -0.34 -3.49 29.08
CA LYS A 194 -0.46 -2.16 29.70
C LYS A 194 0.66 -1.21 29.27
N VAL A 195 1.80 -1.77 28.87
CA VAL A 195 3.00 -1.06 28.46
C VAL A 195 3.45 -1.59 27.11
N ALA A 196 4.15 -0.76 26.34
CA ALA A 196 4.70 -1.17 25.06
C ALA A 196 5.63 -2.39 25.21
N PRO A 197 5.63 -3.32 24.25
CA PRO A 197 6.62 -4.38 24.24
C PRO A 197 8.03 -3.78 24.09
N ALA A 198 9.02 -4.38 24.76
CA ALA A 198 10.42 -3.93 24.69
C ALA A 198 11.02 -4.06 23.28
N GLY A 199 10.47 -4.95 22.46
CA GLY A 199 10.79 -5.11 21.06
C GLY A 199 9.59 -5.68 20.32
N PHE A 200 9.46 -5.32 19.05
CA PHE A 200 8.40 -5.79 18.19
C PHE A 200 9.00 -6.20 16.84
N THR A 201 8.68 -7.41 16.41
CA THR A 201 9.08 -7.93 15.09
C THR A 201 7.84 -8.46 14.41
N LEU A 202 7.58 -7.95 13.21
CA LEU A 202 6.50 -8.40 12.36
C LEU A 202 7.06 -9.32 11.29
N ILE A 203 6.57 -10.55 11.25
CA ILE A 203 6.91 -11.52 10.22
C ILE A 203 5.72 -11.63 9.29
N PHE A 204 5.88 -11.13 8.07
CA PHE A 204 4.94 -11.37 6.99
C PHE A 204 5.33 -12.63 6.23
N GLY A 205 4.40 -13.57 6.15
CA GLY A 205 4.59 -14.82 5.42
C GLY A 205 3.27 -15.36 4.89
N GLY A 206 3.36 -16.15 3.83
CA GLY A 206 2.23 -16.74 3.13
C GLY A 206 2.29 -16.46 1.62
N PRO A 207 1.73 -17.34 0.77
CA PRO A 207 1.82 -17.20 -0.69
C PRO A 207 1.03 -16.01 -1.27
N GLY A 208 0.39 -15.19 -0.42
CA GLY A 208 -0.67 -14.28 -0.83
C GLY A 208 -1.92 -15.04 -1.29
N ALA A 209 -3.06 -14.36 -1.32
CA ALA A 209 -4.22 -14.92 -2.01
C ALA A 209 -4.00 -14.76 -3.52
N GLU A 210 -3.98 -15.86 -4.28
CA GLU A 210 -4.10 -15.74 -5.74
C GLU A 210 -5.44 -15.08 -6.05
N PRO A 211 -5.48 -14.01 -6.88
CA PRO A 211 -6.73 -13.37 -7.24
C PRO A 211 -7.64 -14.37 -7.93
N VAL A 212 -8.80 -14.64 -7.32
CA VAL A 212 -9.82 -15.49 -7.93
C VAL A 212 -10.45 -14.69 -9.06
N ILE A 213 -10.02 -14.95 -10.30
CA ILE A 213 -10.67 -14.38 -11.48
C ILE A 213 -12.09 -14.95 -11.55
N LYS A 214 -13.08 -14.16 -11.11
CA LYS A 214 -14.49 -14.46 -11.39
C LYS A 214 -14.74 -14.19 -12.87
N THR A 215 -14.79 -15.26 -13.67
CA THR A 215 -14.99 -15.20 -15.13
C THR A 215 -16.40 -14.81 -15.59
N LYS A 216 -17.11 -13.97 -14.83
CA LYS A 216 -18.41 -13.44 -15.25
C LYS A 216 -18.46 -11.92 -15.07
N PRO A 217 -18.55 -11.14 -16.15
CA PRO A 217 -18.97 -9.76 -16.04
C PRO A 217 -20.42 -9.76 -15.56
N ASN A 218 -20.67 -9.19 -14.38
CA ASN A 218 -22.03 -8.83 -13.97
C ASN A 218 -22.45 -7.64 -14.83
N LEU A 219 -22.96 -7.92 -16.02
CA LEU A 219 -23.79 -6.99 -16.79
C LEU A 219 -25.21 -7.12 -16.23
N ASN A 220 -25.54 -6.27 -15.25
CA ASN A 220 -26.92 -5.89 -14.94
C ASN A 220 -27.06 -4.40 -15.21
#